data_AF-A0A921MEH9-F1
#
_entry.id   AF-A0A921MEH9-F1
#
_cell.length_a   1.000
_cell.length_b   1.000
_cell.length_c   1.000
_cell.angle_alpha   90.00
_cell.angle_beta   90.00
_cell.angle_gamma   90.00
#
_symmetry.space_group_name_H-M   'P 1'
#
loop_
_entity.id
_entity.type
_entity.pdbx_description
1 polymer ?
#
loop_
_entity_poly.entity_id
_entity_poly.type
_entity_poly.pdbx_seq_one_letter_code
_entity_poly.pdbx_strand_id
1 'polypeptide(L)'
;MSLFQVDVDRVLSTASTAQTRSDDIAALVDALLADLTSLADTWQGAASSGFQAAAQEWRGVQLTVHDSLRSINEALRLAGQQYQEVEDANTRMFQP
;
A
#
# COMPACT_ATOMS: atom_id res chain seq x y z
N MET A 1 16.70 -27.21 14.64
CA MET A 1 15.47 -26.91 13.88
C MET A 1 15.03 -25.52 14.30
N SER A 2 15.22 -24.51 13.45
CA SER A 2 14.94 -23.11 13.81
C SER A 2 15.00 -22.11 12.65
N LEU A 3 15.61 -22.45 11.51
CA LEU A 3 15.77 -21.51 10.39
C LEU A 3 14.44 -21.19 9.66
N PHE A 4 13.67 -22.22 9.27
CA PHE A 4 12.43 -22.01 8.50
C PHE A 4 11.35 -21.22 9.26
N GLN A 5 11.13 -21.53 10.55
CA GLN A 5 10.09 -20.86 11.35
C GLN A 5 10.43 -19.39 11.64
N VAL A 6 11.71 -19.08 11.93
CA VAL A 6 12.18 -17.71 12.17
C VAL A 6 12.06 -16.85 10.91
N ASP A 7 12.26 -17.41 9.73
CA ASP A 7 12.08 -16.68 8.47
C ASP A 7 10.60 -16.37 8.18
N VAL A 8 9.66 -17.28 8.51
CA VAL A 8 8.22 -17.05 8.33
C VAL A 8 7.70 -15.92 9.21
N ASP A 9 8.04 -15.92 10.51
CA ASP A 9 7.64 -14.84 11.42
C ASP A 9 8.16 -13.47 10.95
N ARG A 10 9.39 -13.45 10.41
CA ARG A 10 10.00 -12.24 9.86
C ARG A 10 9.28 -11.74 8.60
N VAL A 11 8.89 -12.66 7.71
CA VAL A 11 8.13 -12.32 6.50
C VAL A 11 6.76 -11.76 6.87
N LEU A 12 6.02 -12.41 7.78
CA LEU A 12 4.71 -11.96 8.22
C LEU A 12 4.77 -10.59 8.92
N SER A 13 5.75 -10.39 9.80
CA SER A 13 5.99 -9.10 10.46
C SER A 13 6.32 -7.99 9.47
N THR A 14 7.17 -8.29 8.47
CA THR A 14 7.53 -7.34 7.41
C THR A 14 6.32 -7.02 6.53
N ALA A 15 5.50 -8.01 6.18
CA ALA A 15 4.27 -7.83 5.43
C ALA A 15 3.26 -6.94 6.17
N SER A 16 3.06 -7.18 7.47
CA SER A 16 2.21 -6.33 8.31
C SER A 16 2.73 -4.88 8.36
N THR A 17 4.04 -4.70 8.51
CA THR A 17 4.66 -3.37 8.51
C THR A 17 4.49 -2.66 7.17
N ALA A 18 4.63 -3.40 6.06
CA ALA A 18 4.44 -2.86 4.73
C ALA A 18 2.97 -2.48 4.44
N GLN A 19 2.01 -3.25 4.97
CA GLN A 19 0.58 -2.91 4.89
C GLN A 19 0.30 -1.58 5.61
N THR A 20 0.75 -1.41 6.86
CA THR A 20 0.56 -0.16 7.62
C THR A 20 1.16 1.03 6.88
N ARG A 21 2.39 0.90 6.37
CA ARG A 21 3.02 1.98 5.59
C ARG A 21 2.26 2.29 4.30
N SER A 22 1.68 1.27 3.67
CA SER A 22 0.87 1.46 2.46
C SER A 22 -0.39 2.27 2.79
N ASP A 23 -1.06 1.94 3.89
CA ASP A 23 -2.24 2.67 4.35
C ASP A 23 -1.90 4.14 4.71
N ASP A 24 -0.77 4.37 5.38
CA ASP A 24 -0.28 5.72 5.69
C ASP A 24 0.01 6.53 4.41
N ILE A 25 0.66 5.93 3.41
CA ILE A 25 0.93 6.59 2.12
C ILE A 25 -0.38 6.93 1.42
N ALA A 26 -1.34 5.99 1.39
CA ALA A 26 -2.64 6.21 0.77
C ALA A 26 -3.36 7.42 1.40
N ALA A 27 -3.37 7.48 2.74
CA ALA A 27 -3.97 8.58 3.49
C ALA A 27 -3.27 9.93 3.22
N LEU A 28 -1.94 9.96 3.16
CA LEU A 28 -1.19 11.18 2.85
C LEU A 28 -1.45 11.68 1.43
N VAL A 29 -1.56 10.77 0.47
CA VAL A 29 -1.85 11.12 -0.93
C VAL A 29 -3.26 11.70 -1.06
N ASP A 30 -4.24 11.10 -0.38
CA ASP A 30 -5.62 11.59 -0.35
C ASP A 30 -5.71 12.97 0.33
N ALA A 31 -5.00 13.16 1.43
CA ALA A 31 -4.91 14.44 2.12
C ALA A 31 -4.33 15.54 1.23
N LEU A 32 -3.23 15.25 0.50
CA LEU A 32 -2.64 16.23 -0.42
C LEU A 32 -3.58 16.60 -1.57
N LEU A 33 -4.36 15.65 -2.11
CA LEU A 33 -5.36 16.01 -3.11
C LEU A 33 -6.46 16.90 -2.52
N ALA A 34 -6.90 16.65 -1.29
CA ALA A 34 -7.89 17.47 -0.61
C ALA A 34 -7.36 18.92 -0.41
N ASP A 35 -6.12 19.06 0.03
CA ASP A 35 -5.46 20.36 0.19
C ASP A 35 -5.33 21.12 -1.14
N LEU A 36 -4.90 20.43 -2.20
CA LEU A 36 -4.82 21.02 -3.54
C LEU A 36 -6.19 21.44 -4.07
N THR A 37 -7.23 20.64 -3.83
CA THR A 37 -8.61 20.98 -4.25
C THR A 37 -9.12 22.19 -3.48
N SER A 38 -8.90 22.23 -2.17
CA SER A 38 -9.27 23.38 -1.32
C SER A 38 -8.57 24.67 -1.77
N LEU A 39 -7.27 24.60 -2.07
CA LEU A 39 -6.51 25.75 -2.57
C LEU A 39 -7.01 26.20 -3.96
N ALA A 40 -7.43 25.26 -4.82
CA ALA A 40 -7.97 25.56 -6.15
C ALA A 40 -9.25 26.42 -6.06
N ASP A 41 -10.08 26.17 -5.05
CA ASP A 41 -11.31 26.94 -4.82
C ASP A 41 -11.00 28.38 -4.36
N THR A 42 -9.85 28.62 -3.73
CA THR A 42 -9.45 29.98 -3.29
C THR A 42 -8.77 30.81 -4.39
N TRP A 43 -8.08 30.16 -5.34
CA TRP A 43 -7.37 30.82 -6.42
C TRP A 43 -8.23 30.90 -7.69
N GLN A 44 -9.18 31.83 -7.70
CA GLN A 44 -10.03 32.14 -8.86
C GLN A 44 -9.49 33.39 -9.59
N GLY A 45 -9.17 33.27 -10.89
CA GLY A 45 -8.69 34.40 -11.71
C GLY A 45 -7.93 33.96 -12.98
N ALA A 46 -7.48 34.91 -13.80
CA ALA A 46 -6.87 34.64 -15.12
C ALA A 46 -5.56 33.81 -15.10
N ALA A 47 -5.01 33.51 -13.91
CA ALA A 47 -3.84 32.64 -13.70
C ALA A 47 -4.17 31.30 -13.02
N SER A 48 -5.45 31.00 -12.75
CA SER A 48 -5.88 29.78 -12.04
C SER A 48 -5.66 28.50 -12.85
N SER A 49 -5.48 28.60 -14.17
CA SER A 49 -5.32 27.47 -15.08
C SER A 49 -4.09 26.62 -14.76
N GLY A 50 -2.96 27.24 -14.38
CA GLY A 50 -1.74 26.52 -14.03
C GLY A 50 -1.89 25.69 -12.76
N PHE A 51 -2.60 26.23 -11.77
CA PHE A 51 -2.86 25.51 -10.53
C PHE A 51 -3.87 24.36 -10.74
N GLN A 52 -4.92 24.59 -11.52
CA GLN A 52 -5.86 23.55 -11.90
C GLN A 52 -5.18 22.40 -12.68
N ALA A 53 -4.23 22.73 -13.57
CA ALA A 53 -3.44 21.73 -14.28
C ALA A 53 -2.58 20.89 -13.31
N ALA A 54 -1.90 21.53 -12.36
CA ALA A 54 -1.11 20.83 -11.34
C ALA A 54 -1.97 19.92 -10.45
N ALA A 55 -3.17 20.35 -10.07
CA ALA A 55 -4.11 19.53 -9.29
C ALA A 55 -4.62 18.32 -10.09
N GLN A 56 -4.85 18.47 -11.40
CA GLN A 56 -5.22 17.34 -12.27
C GLN A 56 -4.06 16.36 -12.48
N GLU A 57 -2.84 16.87 -12.66
CA GLU A 57 -1.64 16.03 -12.73
C GLU A 57 -1.46 15.22 -11.45
N TRP A 58 -1.60 15.87 -10.29
CA TRP A 58 -1.53 15.20 -9.00
C TRP A 58 -2.59 14.10 -8.85
N ARG A 59 -3.82 14.32 -9.33
CA ARG A 59 -4.86 13.27 -9.32
C ARG A 59 -4.43 12.03 -10.12
N GLY A 60 -3.71 12.20 -11.24
CA GLY A 60 -3.14 11.07 -11.97
C GLY A 60 -2.05 10.32 -11.19
N VAL A 61 -1.20 11.05 -10.46
CA VAL A 61 -0.19 10.48 -9.57
C VAL A 61 -0.86 9.70 -8.42
N GLN A 62 -1.89 10.27 -7.79
CA GLN A 62 -2.67 9.61 -6.74
C GLN A 62 -3.18 8.23 -7.20
N LEU A 63 -3.80 8.17 -8.38
CA LEU A 63 -4.32 6.91 -8.92
C LEU A 63 -3.20 5.87 -9.10
N THR A 64 -2.06 6.30 -9.63
CA THR A 64 -0.90 5.44 -9.83
C THR A 64 -0.35 4.90 -8.51
N VAL A 65 -0.32 5.74 -7.47
CA VAL A 65 0.11 5.34 -6.12
C VAL A 65 -0.87 4.32 -5.54
N HIS A 66 -2.18 4.60 -5.57
CA HIS A 66 -3.20 3.66 -5.06
C HIS A 66 -3.14 2.30 -5.76
N ASP A 67 -2.96 2.28 -7.09
CA ASP A 67 -2.83 1.04 -7.84
C ASP A 67 -1.56 0.27 -7.46
N SER A 68 -0.44 0.98 -7.26
CA SER A 68 0.82 0.38 -6.83
C SER A 68 0.70 -0.22 -5.42
N LEU A 69 0.10 0.51 -4.49
CA LEU A 69 -0.14 0.04 -3.11
C LEU A 69 -1.08 -1.18 -3.09
N ARG A 70 -2.14 -1.19 -3.92
CA ARG A 70 -3.03 -2.34 -4.07
C ARG A 70 -2.27 -3.57 -4.55
N SER A 71 -1.42 -3.43 -5.55
CA SER A 71 -0.60 -4.54 -6.07
C SER A 71 0.36 -5.08 -5.03
N ILE A 72 0.98 -4.20 -4.22
CA ILE A 72 1.87 -4.61 -3.13
C ILE A 72 1.09 -5.39 -2.07
N ASN A 73 -0.05 -4.87 -1.63
CA ASN A 73 -0.88 -5.50 -0.61
C ASN A 73 -1.39 -6.88 -1.07
N GLU A 74 -1.77 -7.01 -2.35
CA GLU A 74 -2.17 -8.29 -2.92
C GLU A 74 -1.02 -9.31 -2.94
N ALA A 75 0.17 -8.89 -3.35
CA ALA A 75 1.36 -9.74 -3.37
C ALA A 75 1.75 -10.20 -1.95
N LEU A 76 1.69 -9.31 -0.96
CA LEU A 76 1.97 -9.62 0.44
C LEU A 76 0.93 -10.60 1.02
N ARG A 77 -0.36 -10.41 0.69
CA ARG A 77 -1.43 -11.33 1.09
C ARG A 77 -1.23 -12.72 0.50
N LEU A 78 -0.90 -12.81 -0.79
CA LEU A 78 -0.64 -14.09 -1.46
C LEU A 78 0.58 -14.80 -0.85
N ALA A 79 1.66 -14.07 -0.60
CA ALA A 79 2.83 -14.62 0.07
C ALA A 79 2.47 -15.18 1.44
N GLY A 80 1.74 -14.43 2.28
CA GLY A 80 1.29 -14.89 3.59
C GLY A 80 0.44 -16.17 3.55
N GLN A 81 -0.50 -16.26 2.60
CA GLN A 81 -1.33 -17.46 2.41
C GLN A 81 -0.49 -18.68 2.03
N GLN A 82 0.42 -18.52 1.07
CA GLN A 82 1.27 -19.61 0.61
C GLN A 82 2.21 -20.11 1.71
N TYR A 83 2.72 -19.22 2.57
CA TYR A 83 3.54 -19.63 3.72
C TYR A 83 2.74 -20.43 4.75
N GLN A 84 1.51 -20.01 5.05
CA GLN A 84 0.66 -20.73 6.01
C GLN A 84 0.28 -22.12 5.52
N GLU A 85 -0.04 -22.26 4.22
CA GLU A 85 -0.34 -23.57 3.61
C GLU A 85 0.84 -24.55 3.67
N VAL A 86 2.07 -24.05 3.45
CA VAL A 86 3.29 -24.86 3.55
C VAL A 86 3.52 -25.35 4.98
N GLU A 87 3.31 -24.49 5.98
CA GLU A 87 3.47 -24.86 7.38
C GLU A 87 2.42 -25.90 7.82
N ASP A 88 1.16 -25.73 7.40
CA ASP A 88 0.09 -26.69 7.66
C ASP A 88 0.36 -28.04 6.97
N ALA A 89 0.91 -28.03 5.76
CA ALA A 89 1.30 -29.25 5.05
C ALA A 89 2.44 -29.98 5.76
N ASN A 90 3.48 -29.26 6.18
CA ASN A 90 4.60 -29.82 6.92
C ASN A 90 4.14 -30.39 8.27
N THR A 91 3.31 -29.65 9.01
CA THR A 91 2.77 -30.08 10.31
C THR A 91 1.99 -31.39 10.17
N ARG A 92 1.13 -31.52 9.15
CA ARG A 92 0.39 -32.75 8.86
C ARG A 92 1.29 -33.93 8.50
N MET A 93 2.41 -33.69 7.82
CA MET A 93 3.35 -34.74 7.42
C MET A 93 4.09 -35.37 8.60
N PHE A 94 4.28 -34.62 9.69
CA PHE A 94 5.00 -35.06 10.89
C PHE A 94 4.09 -35.26 12.11
N GLN A 95 2.77 -35.11 11.97
CA GLN A 95 1.79 -35.54 12.99
C GLN A 95 1.61 -37.07 12.93
N PRO A 96 1.69 -37.78 14.07
CA PRO A 96 1.61 -39.24 14.15
C PRO A 96 0.23 -39.82 13.83
#